data_AF-A0A9D6Q4I1-F1
#
_entry.id   AF-A0A9D6Q4I1-F1
#
_cell.length_a   1.000
_cell.length_b   1.000
_cell.length_c   1.000
_cell.angle_alpha   90.00
_cell.angle_beta   90.00
_cell.angle_gamma   90.00
#
_symmetry.space_group_name_H-M   'P 1'
#
loop_
_entity.id
_entity.type
_entity.pdbx_description
1 polymer ?
#
loop_
_entity_poly.entity_id
_entity_poly.type
_entity_poly.pdbx_seq_one_letter_code
_entity_poly.pdbx_strand_id
1 'polypeptide(L)'
;MDAIFDSQGYVVGWLEADVVYDKYGGACAFVTDGAVHDSSGAYFGQFDNRLFWDTDGLAVAFMAGAKGGPLLPRPEVPPIPPIPSVPLEAPALPTPPANPTTGTRWSTRSWETFLHG
;
A
#
# COMPACT_ATOMS: atom_id res chain seq x y z
N MET A 1 9.83 -7.16 6.78
CA MET A 1 8.52 -7.01 6.13
C MET A 1 7.42 -6.78 7.16
N ASP A 2 6.60 -5.77 6.95
CA ASP A 2 5.39 -5.49 7.70
C ASP A 2 4.16 -5.84 6.86
N ALA A 3 3.11 -6.40 7.48
CA ALA A 3 1.92 -6.84 6.78
C ALA A 3 1.03 -5.67 6.36
N ILE A 4 0.48 -5.78 5.15
CA ILE A 4 -0.54 -4.89 4.60
C ILE A 4 -1.88 -5.62 4.64
N PHE A 5 -2.88 -4.98 5.22
CA PHE A 5 -4.22 -5.51 5.42
C PHE A 5 -5.25 -4.77 4.57
N ASP A 6 -6.22 -5.48 4.01
CA ASP A 6 -7.35 -4.89 3.29
C ASP A 6 -8.41 -4.32 4.24
N SER A 7 -9.46 -3.69 3.69
CA SER A 7 -10.59 -3.15 4.47
C SER A 7 -11.30 -4.16 5.41
N GLN A 8 -11.11 -5.47 5.20
CA GLN A 8 -11.65 -6.54 6.03
C GLN A 8 -10.64 -7.08 7.06
N GLY A 9 -9.38 -6.68 6.99
CA GLY A 9 -8.32 -7.09 7.91
C GLY A 9 -7.53 -8.33 7.48
N TYR A 10 -7.66 -8.76 6.21
CA TYR A 10 -6.89 -9.85 5.64
C TYR A 10 -5.57 -9.37 5.05
N VAL A 11 -4.53 -10.18 5.16
CA VAL A 11 -3.21 -9.88 4.59
C VAL A 11 -3.26 -9.98 3.07
N VAL A 12 -3.00 -8.85 2.41
CA VAL A 12 -2.99 -8.74 0.93
C VAL A 12 -1.60 -8.51 0.35
N GLY A 13 -0.64 -8.14 1.19
CA GLY A 13 0.74 -7.93 0.78
C GLY A 13 1.64 -7.56 1.95
N TRP A 14 2.84 -7.12 1.60
CA TRP A 14 3.90 -6.79 2.53
C TRP A 14 4.58 -5.50 2.13
N LEU A 15 5.00 -4.69 3.09
CA LEU A 15 5.86 -3.54 2.88
C LEU A 15 7.22 -3.82 3.53
N GLU A 16 8.30 -3.55 2.81
CA GLU A 16 9.65 -3.56 3.38
C GLU A 16 10.47 -2.43 2.79
N ALA A 17 11.04 -1.61 3.68
CA ALA A 17 11.64 -0.32 3.35
C ALA A 17 10.64 0.54 2.55
N ASP A 18 10.82 0.60 1.23
CA ASP A 18 10.05 1.39 0.29
C ASP A 18 9.43 0.51 -0.82
N VAL A 19 9.44 -0.81 -0.67
CA VAL A 19 8.96 -1.76 -1.67
C VAL A 19 7.74 -2.50 -1.16
N VAL A 20 6.69 -2.48 -1.98
CA VAL A 20 5.43 -3.21 -1.76
C VAL A 20 5.52 -4.54 -2.49
N TYR A 21 5.32 -5.62 -1.74
CA TYR A 21 5.30 -6.99 -2.22
C TYR A 21 3.88 -7.56 -2.16
N ASP A 22 3.53 -8.43 -3.10
CA ASP A 22 2.34 -9.25 -2.99
C ASP A 22 2.51 -10.38 -1.95
N LYS A 23 1.43 -11.10 -1.65
CA LYS A 23 1.42 -12.24 -0.71
C LYS A 23 2.44 -13.35 -1.02
N TYR A 24 2.90 -13.47 -2.27
CA TYR A 24 3.88 -14.45 -2.74
C TYR A 24 5.32 -13.89 -2.79
N GLY A 25 5.54 -12.61 -2.45
CA GLY A 25 6.87 -12.00 -2.37
C GLY A 25 7.41 -11.45 -3.70
N GLY A 26 6.53 -11.24 -4.69
CA GLY A 26 6.83 -10.46 -5.88
C GLY A 26 6.69 -8.97 -5.61
N ALA A 27 7.64 -8.16 -6.08
CA ALA A 27 7.55 -6.71 -5.96
C ALA A 27 6.49 -6.17 -6.93
N CYS A 28 5.54 -5.39 -6.41
CA CYS A 28 4.41 -4.86 -7.18
C CYS A 28 4.43 -3.34 -7.30
N ALA A 29 4.86 -2.64 -6.26
CA ALA A 29 4.91 -1.19 -6.24
C ALA A 29 6.03 -0.70 -5.32
N PHE A 30 6.28 0.59 -5.38
CA PHE A 30 7.25 1.31 -4.57
C PHE A 30 6.57 2.49 -3.89
N VAL A 31 7.06 2.83 -2.72
CA VAL A 31 6.63 3.98 -1.93
C VAL A 31 7.77 4.98 -1.88
N THR A 32 7.61 6.14 -2.51
CA THR A 32 8.63 7.19 -2.50
C THR A 32 7.95 8.51 -2.14
N ASP A 33 8.45 9.19 -1.10
CA ASP A 33 7.88 10.46 -0.61
C ASP A 33 6.37 10.36 -0.28
N GLY A 34 5.93 9.20 0.22
CA GLY A 34 4.52 8.94 0.52
C GLY A 34 3.65 8.71 -0.72
N ALA A 35 4.23 8.52 -1.91
CA ALA A 35 3.50 8.16 -3.12
C ALA A 35 3.78 6.72 -3.52
N VAL A 36 2.71 6.02 -3.87
CA VAL A 36 2.70 4.64 -4.31
C VAL A 36 2.66 4.58 -5.82
N HIS A 37 3.61 3.90 -6.42
CA HIS A 37 3.76 3.83 -7.87
C HIS A 37 4.38 2.50 -8.32
N ASP A 38 4.23 2.14 -9.60
CA ASP A 38 4.88 0.96 -10.15
C ASP A 38 6.32 1.22 -10.63
N SER A 39 6.99 0.17 -11.10
CA SER A 39 8.34 0.26 -11.69
C SER A 39 8.48 1.21 -12.89
N SER A 40 7.40 1.50 -13.61
CA SER A 40 7.38 2.47 -14.71
C SER A 40 7.15 3.91 -14.26
N GLY A 41 6.81 4.12 -12.99
CA GLY A 41 6.50 5.43 -12.41
C GLY A 41 5.04 5.85 -12.50
N ALA A 42 4.13 4.95 -12.85
CA ALA A 42 2.69 5.22 -12.81
C ALA A 42 2.22 5.35 -11.36
N TYR A 43 1.58 6.48 -11.05
CA TYR A 43 1.07 6.79 -9.72
C TYR A 43 -0.26 6.07 -9.44
N PHE A 44 -0.30 5.28 -8.37
CA PHE A 44 -1.50 4.57 -7.91
C PHE A 44 -2.20 5.28 -6.76
N GLY A 45 -1.45 6.04 -5.96
CA GLY A 45 -2.01 6.75 -4.83
C GLY A 45 -0.98 7.05 -3.78
N GLN A 46 -1.44 7.16 -2.53
CA GLN A 46 -0.65 7.71 -1.44
C GLN A 46 -0.47 6.69 -0.33
N PHE A 47 0.70 6.73 0.32
CA PHE A 47 0.95 6.08 1.59
C PHE A 47 1.17 7.15 2.66
N ASP A 48 0.22 7.28 3.58
CA ASP A 48 0.31 8.23 4.71
C ASP A 48 -0.26 7.60 5.98
N ASN A 49 0.38 7.87 7.13
CA ASN A 49 -0.04 7.36 8.44
C ASN A 49 -0.32 5.83 8.47
N ARG A 50 0.47 5.06 7.71
CA ARG A 50 0.33 3.60 7.52
C ARG A 50 -0.98 3.18 6.82
N LEU A 51 -1.62 4.08 6.09
CA LEU A 51 -2.75 3.82 5.20
C LEU A 51 -2.34 4.02 3.75
N PHE A 52 -2.84 3.15 2.90
CA PHE A 52 -2.78 3.28 1.45
C PHE A 52 -4.08 3.91 0.97
N TRP A 53 -3.97 4.99 0.20
CA TRP A 53 -5.07 5.76 -0.32
C TRP A 53 -5.04 5.72 -1.84
N ASP A 54 -6.18 5.50 -2.48
CA ASP A 54 -6.32 5.65 -3.93
C ASP A 54 -6.22 7.13 -4.34
N THR A 55 -6.04 7.39 -5.64
CA THR A 55 -6.14 8.71 -6.27
C THR A 55 -7.39 9.52 -5.90
N ASP A 56 -8.50 8.86 -5.57
CA ASP A 56 -9.75 9.48 -5.10
C ASP A 56 -9.71 9.90 -3.61
N GLY A 57 -8.60 9.66 -2.89
CA GLY A 57 -8.47 9.95 -1.44
C GLY A 57 -9.20 8.97 -0.53
N LEU A 58 -9.54 7.78 -1.04
CA LEU A 58 -10.22 6.71 -0.30
C LEU A 58 -9.21 5.65 0.17
N ALA A 59 -9.33 5.18 1.42
CA ALA A 59 -8.41 4.19 1.95
C ALA A 59 -8.63 2.83 1.28
N VAL A 60 -7.58 2.19 0.79
CA VAL A 60 -7.62 0.87 0.12
C VAL A 60 -7.11 -0.22 1.06
N ALA A 61 -6.02 0.07 1.77
CA ALA A 61 -5.36 -0.87 2.66
C ALA A 61 -4.72 -0.13 3.83
N PHE A 62 -4.34 -0.87 4.87
CA PHE A 62 -3.73 -0.31 6.07
C PHE A 62 -2.69 -1.26 6.65
N MET A 63 -1.78 -0.74 7.47
CA MET A 63 -0.86 -1.55 8.25
C MET A 63 -1.16 -1.43 9.75
N ALA A 64 -0.60 -2.34 10.54
CA ALA A 64 -0.76 -2.32 11.98
C ALA A 64 -0.40 -0.95 12.58
N GLY A 65 -1.31 -0.39 13.39
CA GLY A 65 -1.11 0.91 14.04
C GLY A 65 -1.41 2.13 13.16
N ALA A 66 -2.08 1.95 12.02
CA ALA A 66 -2.58 3.05 11.19
C ALA A 66 -3.50 4.03 11.95
N LYS A 67 -3.51 5.30 11.53
CA LYS A 67 -4.25 6.39 12.16
C LYS A 67 -4.79 7.36 11.10
N GLY A 68 -5.85 8.09 11.42
CA GLY A 68 -6.33 9.19 10.57
C GLY A 68 -7.22 8.79 9.38
N GLY A 69 -7.69 7.54 9.32
CA GLY A 69 -8.58 7.05 8.26
C GLY A 69 -9.88 6.43 8.78
N PRO A 70 -10.54 5.57 7.98
CA PRO A 70 -11.74 4.85 8.42
C PRO A 70 -11.47 3.97 9.65
N LEU A 71 -12.55 3.51 10.30
CA LEU A 71 -12.44 2.55 11.40
C LEU A 71 -11.72 1.29 10.91
N LEU A 72 -10.57 1.01 11.53
CA LEU A 72 -9.75 -0.14 11.16
C LEU A 72 -10.40 -1.43 11.67
N PRO A 73 -10.54 -2.46 10.82
CA PRO A 73 -10.94 -3.78 11.29
C PRO A 73 -9.85 -4.37 12.20
N ARG A 74 -10.21 -5.40 12.96
CA ARG A 74 -9.21 -6.18 13.70
C ARG A 74 -8.35 -6.92 12.67
N PRO A 75 -7.02 -6.69 12.60
CA PRO A 75 -6.15 -7.44 11.70
C PRO A 75 -6.13 -8.90 12.08
N GLU A 76 -6.11 -9.79 11.08
CA GLU A 76 -5.79 -11.20 11.34
C GLU A 76 -4.34 -11.37 11.78
N VAL A 77 -4.01 -12.55 12.32
CA VAL A 77 -2.61 -12.88 12.60
C VAL A 77 -1.92 -13.09 11.25
N PRO A 78 -0.94 -12.24 10.88
CA PRO A 78 -0.32 -12.36 9.58
C PRO A 78 0.47 -13.67 9.48
N PRO A 79 0.50 -14.33 8.31
CA PRO A 79 1.33 -15.51 8.09
C PRO A 79 2.82 -15.14 8.12
N ILE A 80 3.70 -16.12 8.00
CA ILE A 80 5.13 -15.83 7.85
C ILE A 80 5.33 -15.13 6.49
N PRO A 81 6.00 -13.96 6.43
CA PRO A 81 6.23 -13.26 5.17
C PRO A 81 7.04 -14.12 4.20
N PRO A 82 6.75 -14.05 2.89
CA PRO A 82 7.52 -14.73 1.87
C PRO A 82 8.94 -14.17 1.81
N ILE A 83 9.88 -14.99 1.33
CA ILE A 83 11.23 -14.51 1.01
C ILE A 83 11.11 -13.72 -0.30
N PRO A 84 11.53 -12.44 -0.35
CA PRO A 84 11.44 -11.64 -1.57
C PRO A 84 12.26 -12.30 -2.68
N SER A 85 11.66 -12.44 -3.87
CA SER A 85 12.30 -13.17 -4.98
C SER A 85 13.56 -12.46 -5.51
N VAL A 86 13.62 -11.12 -5.40
CA VAL A 86 14.79 -10.29 -5.72
C VAL A 86 14.74 -9.05 -4.81
N PRO A 87 15.85 -8.65 -4.16
CA PRO A 87 15.95 -7.33 -3.54
C PRO A 87 15.93 -6.28 -4.64
N LEU A 88 14.81 -5.58 -4.80
CA LEU A 88 14.63 -4.57 -5.83
C LEU A 88 14.86 -3.20 -5.21
N GLU A 89 15.85 -2.46 -5.69
CA GLU A 89 16.09 -1.08 -5.27
C GLU A 89 15.02 -0.18 -5.90
N ALA A 90 14.44 0.72 -5.11
CA ALA A 90 13.40 1.62 -5.62
C ALA A 90 14.00 2.58 -6.67
N PRO A 91 13.40 2.71 -7.87
CA PRO A 91 13.88 3.65 -8.87
C PRO A 91 13.70 5.09 -8.41
N ALA A 92 14.65 5.97 -8.76
CA ALA A 92 14.52 7.41 -8.52
C ALA A 92 13.43 7.99 -9.44
N LEU A 93 12.27 8.30 -8.87
CA LEU A 93 11.09 8.72 -9.61
C LEU A 93 10.72 10.19 -9.36
N PRO A 94 9.99 10.82 -10.31
CA PRO A 94 9.58 12.22 -10.19
C PRO A 94 8.71 12.46 -8.96
N THR A 95 8.73 13.71 -8.49
CA THR A 95 7.92 14.15 -7.34
C THR A 95 6.44 13.87 -7.59
N PRO A 96 5.74 13.24 -6.64
CA PRO A 96 4.35 12.87 -6.82
C PRO A 96 3.42 14.09 -6.96
N PRO A 97 2.23 13.89 -7.56
CA PRO A 97 1.20 14.93 -7.60
C PRO A 97 0.76 15.33 -6.18
N ALA A 98 0.25 16.55 -6.04
CA ALA A 98 -0.25 17.04 -4.76
C ALA A 98 -1.34 16.13 -4.18
N ASN A 99 -1.19 15.80 -2.90
CA ASN A 99 -2.01 14.84 -2.16
C ASN A 99 -3.51 15.20 -2.22
N PRO A 100 -4.41 14.26 -2.60
CA PRO A 100 -5.83 14.46 -2.40
C PRO A 100 -6.14 14.54 -0.91
N THR A 101 -7.21 15.26 -0.54
CA THR A 101 -7.68 15.28 0.84
C THR A 101 -8.12 13.87 1.24
N THR A 102 -7.37 13.23 2.14
CA THR A 102 -7.65 11.89 2.65
C THR A 102 -9.00 11.87 3.35
N GLY A 103 -9.93 11.03 2.88
CA GLY A 103 -11.27 10.89 3.43
C GLY A 103 -11.35 9.98 4.65
N THR A 104 -12.56 9.76 5.15
CA THR A 104 -12.85 8.86 6.29
C THR A 104 -13.50 7.54 5.86
N ARG A 105 -13.40 7.17 4.58
CA ARG A 105 -14.09 6.00 3.99
C ARG A 105 -13.11 5.04 3.33
N TRP A 106 -13.47 3.76 3.35
CA TRP A 106 -12.84 2.73 2.53
C TRP A 106 -13.23 2.90 1.06
N SER A 107 -12.26 2.64 0.17
CA SER A 107 -12.46 2.50 -1.26
C SER A 107 -13.27 1.24 -1.56
N THR A 108 -14.02 1.26 -2.66
CA THR A 108 -14.65 0.04 -3.19
C THR A 108 -13.68 -0.80 -4.02
N ARG A 109 -12.46 -0.28 -4.27
CA ARG A 109 -11.40 -0.99 -4.99
C ARG A 109 -10.69 -1.98 -4.06
N SER A 110 -10.38 -3.15 -4.59
CA SER A 110 -9.52 -4.13 -3.92
C SER A 110 -8.04 -3.71 -4.04
N TRP A 111 -7.20 -4.28 -3.18
CA TRP A 111 -5.75 -4.07 -3.21
C TRP A 111 -5.14 -4.37 -4.58
N GLU A 112 -5.51 -5.49 -5.20
CA GLU A 112 -5.03 -5.86 -6.54
C GLU A 112 -5.44 -4.81 -7.58
N THR A 113 -6.69 -4.34 -7.57
CA THR A 113 -7.15 -3.29 -8.48
C THR A 113 -6.36 -1.99 -8.30
N PHE A 114 -6.06 -1.61 -7.05
CA PHE A 114 -5.26 -0.43 -6.76
C PHE A 114 -3.83 -0.51 -7.33
N LEU A 115 -3.21 -1.69 -7.32
CA LEU A 115 -1.87 -1.91 -7.87
C LEU A 115 -1.84 -2.09 -9.40
N HIS A 116 -3.00 -2.12 -10.07
CA HIS A 116 -3.11 -2.28 -11.52
C HIS A 116 -3.66 -1.05 -12.26
N GLY A 117 -4.19 -0.05 -11.54
CA GLY A 117 -4.78 1.18 -12.10
C GLY A 117 -6.27 1.07 -12.41
#